data_AF-A0A2E5H9L7-F1
#
_entry.id   AF-A0A2E5H9L7-F1
#
_cell.length_a   1.000
_cell.length_b   1.000
_cell.length_c   1.000
_cell.angle_alpha   90.00
_cell.angle_beta   90.00
_cell.angle_gamma   90.00
#
_symmetry.space_group_name_H-M   'P 1'
#
loop_
_entity.id
_entity.type
_entity.pdbx_description
1 polymer ?
#
loop_
_entity_poly.entity_id
_entity_poly.type
_entity_poly.pdbx_seq_one_letter_code
_entity_poly.pdbx_strand_id
1 'polypeptide(L)'
;MSHNTFGKMLRITTWGESHGDLIGCVLDGCPPNIELTLDEIQFHLNRRKPGQSKYTTQRKEDDIVEVVSGVLKNKNGSLTTTGTPISLIIKNTNQRSKDYSDI
;
A
#
# COMPACT_ATOMS: atom_id res chain seq x y z
N MET A 1 16.14 11.07 7.89
CA MET A 1 15.76 9.95 8.77
C MET A 1 14.33 10.17 9.24
N SER A 2 13.39 9.35 8.79
CA SER A 2 11.95 9.52 9.05
C SER A 2 11.50 8.70 10.26
N HIS A 3 10.73 9.32 11.16
CA HIS A 3 9.78 8.56 11.96
C HIS A 3 8.72 8.01 11.00
N ASN A 4 8.91 6.76 10.55
CA ASN A 4 8.06 6.10 9.55
C ASN A 4 6.97 5.23 10.19
N THR A 5 6.82 5.30 11.50
CA THR A 5 5.91 4.46 12.28
C THR A 5 4.95 5.34 13.05
N PHE A 6 3.65 5.09 12.91
CA PHE A 6 2.58 5.80 13.59
C PHE A 6 1.68 4.84 14.37
N GLY A 7 1.24 5.24 15.57
CA GLY A 7 0.37 4.46 16.43
C GLY A 7 1.08 3.68 17.54
N LYS A 8 0.30 3.08 18.46
CA LYS A 8 0.79 2.37 19.65
C LYS A 8 0.36 0.90 19.68
N MET A 9 -0.95 0.68 19.80
CA MET A 9 -1.58 -0.66 19.78
C MET A 9 -1.86 -1.10 18.34
N LEU A 10 -2.59 -0.29 17.58
CA LEU A 10 -2.65 -0.40 16.12
C LEU A 10 -1.54 0.50 15.56
N ARG A 11 -0.60 -0.09 14.83
CA ARG A 11 0.62 0.58 14.38
C ARG A 11 0.83 0.37 12.89
N ILE A 12 1.11 1.46 12.18
CA ILE A 12 1.50 1.40 10.77
C ILE A 12 2.95 1.83 10.62
N THR A 13 3.74 1.04 9.89
CA THR A 13 5.12 1.37 9.51
C THR A 13 5.21 1.39 7.99
N THR A 14 5.65 2.50 7.41
CA THR A 14 5.78 2.67 5.95
C THR A 14 7.24 2.54 5.50
N TRP A 15 7.46 2.09 4.27
CA TRP A 15 8.79 1.93 3.67
C TRP A 15 8.73 2.08 2.15
N GLY A 16 9.92 2.21 1.54
CA GLY A 16 10.11 2.37 0.10
C GLY A 16 10.20 3.82 -0.34
N GLU A 17 10.76 4.01 -1.53
CA GLU A 17 11.01 5.28 -2.18
C GLU A 17 10.12 5.43 -3.42
N SER A 18 9.79 6.67 -3.81
CA SER A 18 8.99 6.96 -5.02
C SER A 18 9.67 6.53 -6.33
N HIS A 19 10.96 6.23 -6.30
CA HIS A 19 11.75 5.75 -7.45
C HIS A 19 12.25 4.31 -7.29
N GLY A 20 11.98 3.67 -6.15
CA GLY A 20 12.27 2.26 -5.95
C GLY A 20 11.30 1.38 -6.75
N ASP A 21 11.48 0.07 -6.70
CA ASP A 21 10.60 -0.87 -7.40
C ASP A 21 9.24 -1.02 -6.69
N LEU A 22 9.26 -0.93 -5.36
CA LEU A 22 8.12 -1.12 -4.47
C LEU A 22 8.07 -0.03 -3.42
N ILE A 23 6.85 0.38 -3.08
CA ILE A 23 6.55 1.03 -1.80
C ILE A 23 5.61 0.14 -1.01
N GLY A 24 5.61 0.30 0.31
CA GLY A 24 4.76 -0.55 1.13
C GLY A 24 4.57 -0.07 2.55
N CYS A 25 3.74 -0.82 3.28
CA CYS A 25 3.56 -0.64 4.70
C CYS A 25 3.26 -1.95 5.40
N VAL A 26 3.50 -1.95 6.70
CA VAL A 26 3.12 -3.02 7.62
C VAL A 26 2.15 -2.43 8.63
N LEU A 27 0.97 -3.04 8.76
CA LEU A 27 -0.02 -2.75 9.79
C LEU A 27 0.04 -3.84 10.86
N ASP A 28 0.43 -3.48 12.07
CA ASP A 28 0.56 -4.35 13.22
C ASP A 28 -0.51 -4.03 14.28
N GLY A 29 -0.90 -5.04 15.06
CA GLY A 29 -1.93 -4.94 16.10
C GLY A 29 -3.37 -4.96 15.59
N CYS A 30 -3.59 -5.41 14.36
CA CYS A 30 -4.92 -5.67 13.84
C CYS A 30 -5.47 -6.97 14.46
N PRO A 31 -6.66 -6.98 15.10
CA PRO A 31 -7.27 -8.20 15.63
C PRO A 31 -7.51 -9.26 14.53
N PRO A 32 -7.53 -10.57 14.88
CA PRO A 32 -7.95 -11.61 13.96
C PRO A 32 -9.46 -11.55 13.64
N ASN A 33 -9.87 -12.26 12.60
CA ASN A 33 -11.28 -12.45 12.19
C ASN A 33 -11.99 -11.19 11.69
N ILE A 34 -11.24 -10.20 11.20
CA ILE A 34 -11.80 -9.06 10.48
C ILE A 34 -11.83 -9.42 9.00
N GLU A 35 -13.02 -9.42 8.40
CA GLU A 35 -13.21 -9.63 6.97
C GLU A 35 -12.99 -8.32 6.21
N LEU A 36 -12.25 -8.40 5.10
CA LEU A 36 -11.98 -7.29 4.20
C LEU A 36 -11.79 -7.80 2.76
N THR A 37 -11.85 -6.89 1.80
CA THR A 37 -11.57 -7.18 0.39
C THR A 37 -10.47 -6.26 -0.15
N LEU A 38 -9.74 -6.73 -1.18
CA LEU A 38 -8.78 -5.88 -1.87
C LEU A 38 -9.48 -4.69 -2.55
N ASP A 39 -10.71 -4.85 -3.00
CA ASP A 39 -11.50 -3.80 -3.65
C ASP A 39 -11.81 -2.64 -2.71
N GLU A 40 -12.08 -2.91 -1.43
CA GLU A 40 -12.26 -1.87 -0.41
C GLU A 40 -10.98 -1.04 -0.23
N ILE A 41 -9.83 -1.71 -0.14
CA ILE A 41 -8.53 -1.01 -0.03
C ILE A 41 -8.27 -0.20 -1.32
N GLN A 42 -8.50 -0.81 -2.48
CA GLN A 42 -8.28 -0.17 -3.77
C GLN A 42 -9.22 1.03 -3.98
N PHE A 43 -10.46 0.98 -3.50
CA PHE A 43 -11.38 2.11 -3.52
C PHE A 43 -10.80 3.31 -2.77
N HIS A 44 -10.22 3.09 -1.58
CA HIS A 44 -9.56 4.15 -0.82
C HIS A 44 -8.29 4.68 -1.51
N LEU A 45 -7.49 3.80 -2.13
CA LEU A 45 -6.32 4.21 -2.91
C LEU A 45 -6.69 5.03 -4.14
N ASN A 46 -7.74 4.65 -4.86
CA ASN A 46 -8.22 5.36 -6.04
C ASN A 46 -8.70 6.78 -5.73
N ARG A 47 -9.23 7.02 -4.53
CA ARG A 47 -9.58 8.37 -4.05
C ARG A 47 -8.35 9.25 -3.79
N ARG A 48 -7.20 8.64 -3.50
CA ARG A 48 -5.92 9.34 -3.26
C ARG A 48 -5.18 9.66 -4.57
N LYS A 49 -5.41 8.89 -5.64
CA LYS A 49 -4.65 9.00 -6.89
C LYS A 49 -4.60 10.45 -7.42
N PRO A 50 -3.40 11.00 -7.68
CA PRO A 50 -3.25 12.24 -8.43
C PRO A 50 -3.76 12.04 -9.87
N GLY A 51 -4.17 13.11 -10.54
CA GLY A 51 -4.75 13.07 -11.89
C GLY A 51 -6.28 13.16 -11.96
N GLN A 52 -6.97 13.18 -10.81
CA GLN A 52 -8.43 13.38 -10.71
C GLN A 52 -8.86 14.82 -11.05
N SER A 53 -7.92 15.78 -11.07
CA SER A 53 -8.19 17.19 -11.35
C SER A 53 -7.18 17.76 -12.34
N LYS A 54 -7.63 18.73 -13.16
CA LYS A 54 -6.81 19.46 -14.15
C LYS A 54 -5.57 20.14 -13.53
N TYR A 55 -5.52 20.29 -12.21
CA TYR A 55 -4.43 20.93 -11.46
C TYR A 55 -3.45 19.95 -10.80
N THR A 56 -3.63 18.64 -11.01
CA THR A 56 -2.78 17.61 -10.39
C THR A 56 -1.78 17.06 -11.41
N THR A 57 -0.69 16.46 -10.91
CA THR A 57 0.40 15.94 -11.76
C THR A 57 -0.13 14.90 -12.75
N GLN A 58 0.46 14.83 -13.95
CA GLN A 58 0.08 13.87 -15.00
C GLN A 58 0.52 12.42 -14.71
N ARG A 59 1.13 12.15 -13.55
CA ARG A 59 1.58 10.79 -13.21
C ARG A 59 0.36 9.91 -12.99
N LYS A 60 0.18 8.94 -13.89
CA LYS A 60 -0.79 7.86 -13.73
C LYS A 60 -0.04 6.67 -13.12
N GLU A 61 -0.16 6.53 -11.80
CA GLU A 61 0.23 5.31 -11.12
C GLU A 61 -1.05 4.54 -10.81
N ASP A 62 -1.11 3.29 -11.24
CA ASP A 62 -2.29 2.47 -11.04
C ASP A 62 -2.49 2.10 -9.56
N ASP A 63 -1.52 2.42 -8.67
CA ASP A 63 -1.54 2.20 -7.22
C ASP A 63 -2.25 0.90 -6.85
N ILE A 64 -1.86 -0.19 -7.51
CA ILE A 64 -2.46 -1.51 -7.29
C ILE A 64 -1.84 -2.09 -6.03
N VAL A 65 -2.69 -2.35 -5.04
CA VAL A 65 -2.27 -2.93 -3.76
C VAL A 65 -2.24 -4.45 -3.83
N GLU A 66 -1.15 -5.01 -3.31
CA GLU A 66 -1.00 -6.44 -3.08
C GLU A 66 -0.83 -6.69 -1.58
N VAL A 67 -1.56 -7.67 -1.04
CA VAL A 67 -1.39 -8.11 0.36
C VAL A 67 -0.40 -9.27 0.38
N VAL A 68 0.66 -9.14 1.18
CA VAL A 68 1.75 -10.11 1.27
C VAL A 68 1.63 -11.00 2.51
N SER A 69 1.06 -10.49 3.60
CA SER A 69 0.92 -11.24 4.86
C SER A 69 -0.27 -10.78 5.69
N GLY A 70 -0.56 -11.47 6.80
CA GLY A 70 -1.51 -11.04 7.82
C GLY A 70 -2.99 -11.33 7.53
N VAL A 71 -3.26 -12.02 6.43
CA VAL A 71 -4.62 -12.41 6.03
C VAL A 71 -4.67 -13.85 5.52
N LEU A 72 -5.85 -14.45 5.59
CA LEU A 72 -6.22 -15.71 4.95
C LEU A 72 -7.25 -15.45 3.87
N LYS A 73 -7.08 -16.09 2.71
CA LYS A 73 -8.03 -15.99 1.61
C LYS A 73 -9.17 -16.98 1.78
N ASN A 74 -10.39 -16.47 1.76
CA ASN A 74 -11.61 -17.26 1.83
C ASN A 74 -12.08 -17.69 0.43
N LYS A 75 -12.98 -18.68 0.40
CA LYS A 75 -13.53 -19.25 -0.84
C LYS A 75 -14.31 -18.22 -1.67
N ASN A 76 -14.93 -17.23 -1.03
CA ASN A 76 -15.70 -16.16 -1.67
C ASN A 76 -14.81 -15.02 -2.20
N GLY A 77 -13.48 -15.12 -2.07
CA GLY A 77 -12.55 -14.07 -2.50
C GLY A 77 -12.29 -12.98 -1.46
N SER A 78 -12.98 -13.00 -0.30
CA SER A 78 -12.64 -12.14 0.83
C SER A 78 -11.34 -12.56 1.50
N LEU A 79 -10.78 -11.65 2.28
CA LEU A 79 -9.62 -11.84 3.11
C LEU A 79 -10.06 -11.72 4.58
N THR A 80 -9.55 -12.60 5.44
CA THR A 80 -9.77 -12.50 6.89
C THR A 80 -8.45 -12.30 7.59
N THR A 81 -8.36 -11.30 8.47
CA THR A 81 -7.14 -11.03 9.24
C THR A 81 -6.81 -12.17 10.19
N THR A 82 -5.51 -12.45 10.36
CA THR A 82 -5.02 -13.53 11.22
C THR A 82 -4.63 -13.08 12.62
N GLY A 83 -4.61 -11.77 12.87
CA GLY A 83 -4.02 -11.19 14.10
C GLY A 83 -2.51 -10.95 14.00
N THR A 84 -1.87 -11.36 12.90
CA THR A 84 -0.45 -11.11 12.64
C THR A 84 -0.27 -9.85 11.78
N PRO A 85 0.95 -9.28 11.68
CA PRO A 85 1.19 -8.10 10.86
C PRO A 85 0.74 -8.26 9.41
N ILE A 86 -0.03 -7.29 8.93
CA ILE A 86 -0.54 -7.21 7.56
C ILE A 86 0.45 -6.38 6.74
N SER A 87 1.13 -7.02 5.79
CA SER A 87 2.04 -6.34 4.88
C SER A 87 1.34 -6.04 3.56
N LEU A 88 1.43 -4.79 3.11
CA LEU A 88 0.86 -4.28 1.87
C LEU A 88 1.97 -3.69 1.01
N ILE A 89 1.94 -3.99 -0.29
CA ILE A 89 2.89 -3.44 -1.26
C ILE A 89 2.17 -2.83 -2.46
N ILE A 90 2.81 -1.86 -3.09
CA ILE A 90 2.42 -1.25 -4.36
C ILE A 90 3.66 -1.20 -5.24
N LYS A 91 3.52 -1.62 -6.51
CA LYS A 91 4.57 -1.53 -7.53
C LYS A 91 4.59 -0.15 -8.14
N ASN A 92 5.77 0.47 -8.18
CA ASN A 92 5.96 1.72 -8.90
C ASN A 92 6.01 1.41 -10.40
N THR A 93 5.09 1.98 -11.17
CA THR A 93 4.98 1.75 -12.63
C THR A 93 5.70 2.80 -13.47
N ASN A 94 6.02 3.96 -12.88
CA ASN A 94 6.72 5.07 -13.53
C ASN A 94 8.17 5.19 -13.05
N GLN A 95 8.94 4.11 -13.13
CA GLN A 95 10.39 4.18 -12.97
C GLN A 95 10.98 4.90 -14.20
N ARG A 96 11.03 6.24 -14.18
CA ARG A 96 11.86 6.98 -15.12
C ARG A 96 13.31 6.80 -14.72
N SER A 97 13.90 5.70 -15.19
CA SER A 97 15.32 5.35 -15.02
C SER A 97 16.27 6.43 -15.60
N LYS A 98 15.75 7.38 -16.40
CA LYS A 98 16.52 8.46 -17.02
C LYS A 98 16.79 9.69 -16.16
N ASP A 99 16.07 9.91 -15.05
CA ASP A 99 16.26 11.12 -14.22
C ASP A 99 17.32 10.93 -13.10
N TYR A 100 17.93 9.75 -13.00
CA TYR A 100 18.91 9.41 -11.95
C TYR A 100 20.21 8.77 -12.48
N SER A 101 20.45 8.81 -13.80
CA SER A 101 21.67 8.26 -14.41
C SER A 101 22.95 9.10 -14.15
N ASP A 102 22.83 10.24 -13.46
CA ASP A 102 23.95 11.14 -13.13
C ASP A 102 24.34 11.13 -11.63
N ILE A 103 24.09 10.01 -10.93
CA ILE A 103 24.61 9.77 -9.58
C ILE A 103 25.52 8.54 -9.58
#